data_AF-A0A5K7XD10-F1
#
_entry.id   AF-A0A5K7XD10-F1
#
_cell.length_a   1.000
_cell.length_b   1.000
_cell.length_c   1.000
_cell.angle_alpha   90.00
_cell.angle_beta   90.00
_cell.angle_gamma   90.00
#
_symmetry.space_group_name_H-M   'P 1'
#
loop_
_entity.id
_entity.type
_entity.pdbx_description
1 polymer ?
#
loop_
_entity_poly.entity_id
_entity_poly.type
_entity_poly.pdbx_seq_one_letter_code
_entity_poly.pdbx_strand_id
1 'polypeptide(L)'
;MRNAEWGRGKGMRGAFSAAFVVAIALGEAGLAAEKARPVKRAKPPVWSQDVLDEFFADAREQLVGERPVKRTEAIAATSAAGQGSGNATAEGAGSNSDAATWSQLISGDTLAAEVKRLAATLRDPLANPAKFKSGGYKVCRGAFSELAVLFAVIAEYDGDVRWQDDAPALRDAFARAARNCKTGTDQTFAEGAELRTQLDDLVRGERLGGKPAPPPEQWSKIADRPLLMKRMESALQEGISPALANAREFSRKAVDVQQQAEVLAMLAAIIDREAYEYWDDENFQQQSNDLRAASRELTRAAADANYEAARAAAGRASQSCTACHEGYRG
;
A
#
# COMPACT_ATOMS: atom_id res chain seq x y z
N MET A 1 40.38 -54.62 4.26
CA MET A 1 40.67 -55.69 3.28
C MET A 1 39.93 -56.94 3.66
N ARG A 2 38.81 -57.23 2.98
CA ARG A 2 38.16 -58.55 2.85
C ARG A 2 37.03 -58.41 1.83
N ASN A 3 37.18 -59.14 0.73
CA ASN A 3 36.30 -59.20 -0.43
C ASN A 3 35.04 -60.02 -0.14
N ALA A 4 33.93 -59.69 -0.79
CA ALA A 4 32.88 -60.64 -1.13
C ALA A 4 32.04 -60.12 -2.32
N GLU A 5 32.33 -60.67 -3.50
CA GLU A 5 31.51 -60.61 -4.71
C GLU A 5 30.38 -61.65 -4.63
N TRP A 6 29.13 -61.24 -4.86
CA TRP A 6 27.99 -62.07 -5.27
C TRP A 6 27.11 -61.14 -6.12
N GLY A 7 26.58 -61.43 -7.30
CA GLY A 7 26.53 -62.61 -8.16
C GLY A 7 25.51 -62.25 -9.26
N ARG A 8 25.90 -62.35 -10.53
CA ARG A 8 25.07 -62.04 -11.70
C ARG A 8 24.01 -63.13 -11.91
N GLY A 9 22.73 -62.74 -12.02
CA GLY A 9 21.66 -63.57 -12.55
C GLY A 9 21.14 -63.02 -13.87
N LYS A 10 21.51 -63.65 -14.99
CA LYS A 10 20.87 -63.49 -16.31
C LYS A 10 19.68 -64.44 -16.38
N GLY A 11 18.49 -63.91 -16.67
CA GLY A 11 17.29 -64.67 -17.02
C GLY A 11 16.65 -64.06 -18.25
N MET A 12 16.56 -64.86 -19.32
CA MET A 12 16.20 -64.50 -20.69
C MET A 12 14.69 -64.63 -20.93
N ARG A 13 14.15 -63.77 -21.78
CA ARG A 13 13.02 -63.96 -22.72
C ARG A 13 11.60 -64.16 -22.16
N GLY A 14 10.73 -63.24 -22.59
CA GLY A 14 9.29 -63.43 -22.69
C GLY A 14 8.68 -62.29 -23.49
N ALA A 15 8.63 -62.45 -24.81
CA ALA A 15 7.90 -61.56 -25.69
C ALA A 15 6.39 -61.77 -25.48
N PHE A 16 5.66 -60.72 -25.11
CA PHE A 16 4.24 -60.61 -25.38
C PHE A 16 3.94 -59.20 -25.87
N SER A 17 3.75 -59.13 -27.19
CA SER A 17 3.13 -58.01 -27.87
C SER A 17 1.67 -57.89 -27.41
N ALA A 18 1.31 -56.77 -26.81
CA ALA A 18 -0.06 -56.30 -26.76
C ALA A 18 -0.04 -54.80 -27.09
N ALA A 19 -0.40 -54.51 -28.34
CA ALA A 19 -0.57 -53.17 -28.85
C ALA A 19 -1.74 -52.50 -28.13
N PHE A 20 -1.45 -51.56 -27.23
CA PHE A 20 -2.43 -50.59 -26.75
C PHE A 20 -2.29 -49.34 -27.62
N VAL A 21 -3.11 -49.27 -28.67
CA VAL A 21 -3.35 -48.04 -29.42
C VAL A 21 -4.24 -47.16 -28.55
N VAL A 22 -3.63 -46.28 -27.75
CA VAL A 22 -4.35 -45.16 -27.14
C VAL A 22 -4.39 -44.05 -28.18
N ALA A 23 -5.58 -43.84 -28.74
CA ALA A 23 -5.88 -42.70 -29.59
C ALA A 23 -5.74 -41.41 -28.76
N ILE A 24 -4.60 -40.72 -28.90
CA ILE A 24 -4.42 -39.36 -28.42
C ILE A 24 -5.19 -38.46 -29.38
N ALA A 25 -6.40 -38.08 -28.99
CA ALA A 25 -7.13 -37.00 -29.61
C ALA A 25 -6.35 -35.70 -29.37
N LEU A 26 -5.81 -35.14 -30.45
CA LEU A 26 -5.35 -33.76 -30.53
C LEU A 26 -6.57 -32.84 -30.32
N GLY A 27 -6.80 -32.44 -29.08
CA GLY A 27 -7.70 -31.35 -28.74
C GLY A 27 -6.94 -30.04 -28.81
N GLU A 28 -7.20 -29.26 -29.85
CA GLU A 28 -6.67 -27.92 -30.01
C GLU A 28 -7.08 -27.01 -28.84
N ALA A 29 -6.08 -26.29 -28.33
CA ALA A 29 -6.21 -25.31 -27.28
C ALA A 29 -6.99 -24.09 -27.78
N GLY A 30 -8.20 -23.91 -27.24
CA GLY A 30 -8.88 -22.63 -27.17
C GLY A 30 -8.89 -22.14 -25.72
N LEU A 31 -7.78 -21.57 -25.25
CA LEU A 31 -7.79 -20.77 -24.02
C LEU A 31 -8.51 -19.45 -24.31
N ALA A 32 -9.85 -19.51 -24.27
CA ALA A 32 -10.67 -18.32 -24.20
C ALA A 32 -10.34 -17.60 -22.89
N ALA A 33 -9.77 -16.41 -22.98
CA ALA A 33 -9.71 -15.48 -21.87
C ALA A 33 -11.15 -15.26 -21.38
N GLU A 34 -11.50 -15.83 -20.23
CA GLU A 34 -12.77 -15.58 -19.57
C GLU A 34 -12.77 -14.11 -19.17
N LYS A 35 -13.36 -13.26 -20.03
CA LYS A 35 -13.64 -11.86 -19.72
C LYS A 35 -14.36 -11.86 -18.37
N ALA A 36 -13.72 -11.25 -17.37
CA ALA A 36 -14.31 -11.05 -16.06
C ALA A 36 -15.74 -10.52 -16.27
N ARG A 37 -16.73 -11.33 -15.88
CA ARG A 37 -18.13 -10.93 -15.99
C ARG A 37 -18.29 -9.62 -15.22
N PRO A 38 -18.93 -8.60 -15.79
CA PRO A 38 -19.16 -7.35 -15.08
C PRO A 38 -19.82 -7.69 -13.76
N VAL A 39 -19.22 -7.24 -12.64
CA VAL A 39 -19.78 -7.42 -11.31
C VAL A 39 -21.16 -6.79 -11.33
N LYS A 40 -22.19 -7.63 -11.35
CA LYS A 40 -23.59 -7.19 -11.38
C LYS A 40 -23.90 -6.64 -9.99
N ARG A 41 -23.65 -5.34 -9.81
CA ARG A 41 -24.05 -4.61 -8.60
C ARG A 41 -25.55 -4.83 -8.40
N ALA A 42 -25.96 -5.04 -7.15
CA ALA A 42 -27.37 -5.09 -6.82
C ALA A 42 -28.04 -3.80 -7.32
N LYS A 43 -29.24 -3.90 -7.88
CA LYS A 43 -30.02 -2.70 -8.20
C LYS A 43 -30.28 -1.96 -6.89
N PRO A 44 -30.14 -0.62 -6.87
CA PRO A 44 -30.48 0.15 -5.68
C PRO A 44 -31.92 -0.16 -5.24
N PRO A 45 -32.19 -0.21 -3.94
CA PRO A 45 -33.54 -0.42 -3.43
C PRO A 45 -34.45 0.69 -3.95
N VAL A 46 -35.65 0.32 -4.36
CA VAL A 46 -36.71 1.29 -4.62
C VAL A 46 -37.41 1.49 -3.29
N TRP A 47 -37.25 2.68 -2.71
CA TRP A 47 -37.93 3.06 -1.49
C TRP A 47 -39.38 3.42 -1.81
N SER A 48 -40.30 2.98 -0.97
CA SER A 48 -41.69 3.38 -1.03
C SER A 48 -41.83 4.84 -0.56
N GLN A 49 -42.90 5.51 -0.99
CA GLN A 49 -43.05 6.96 -0.77
C GLN A 49 -43.12 7.30 0.73
N ASP A 50 -43.71 6.43 1.55
CA ASP A 50 -43.73 6.53 3.01
C ASP A 50 -42.34 6.57 3.64
N VAL A 51 -41.35 5.88 3.04
CA VAL A 51 -39.95 5.95 3.50
C VAL A 51 -39.32 7.26 3.07
N LEU A 52 -39.59 7.72 1.84
CA LEU A 52 -39.04 8.97 1.33
C LEU A 52 -39.60 10.19 2.07
N ASP A 53 -40.87 10.13 2.51
CA ASP A 53 -41.55 11.20 3.24
C ASP A 53 -41.01 11.39 4.67
N GLU A 54 -40.33 10.39 5.23
CA GLU A 54 -39.65 10.50 6.53
C GLU A 54 -38.34 11.31 6.44
N PHE A 55 -37.77 11.44 5.23
CA PHE A 55 -36.55 12.22 5.00
C PHE A 55 -36.89 13.58 4.41
N PHE A 56 -36.15 14.60 4.84
CA PHE A 56 -36.24 15.92 4.21
C PHE A 56 -35.70 15.85 2.77
N ALA A 57 -36.43 16.44 1.83
CA ALA A 57 -35.98 16.57 0.44
C ALA A 57 -34.63 17.30 0.34
N ASP A 58 -34.39 18.28 1.22
CA ASP A 58 -33.08 18.86 1.49
C ASP A 58 -32.92 19.07 3.01
N ALA A 59 -32.01 18.31 3.62
CA ALA A 59 -31.70 18.43 5.05
C ALA A 59 -31.16 19.83 5.42
N ARG A 60 -30.65 20.61 4.46
CA ARG A 60 -30.12 21.95 4.67
C ARG A 60 -31.21 22.97 4.98
N GLU A 61 -32.43 22.74 4.51
CA GLU A 61 -33.58 23.62 4.80
C GLU A 61 -34.03 23.54 6.26
N GLN A 62 -33.67 22.46 6.95
CA GLN A 62 -33.98 22.26 8.38
C GLN A 62 -32.88 22.78 9.31
N LEU A 63 -31.76 23.27 8.77
CA LEU A 63 -30.68 23.84 9.57
C LEU A 63 -31.06 25.27 9.98
N VAL A 64 -31.38 25.44 11.27
CA VAL A 64 -31.65 26.75 11.88
C VAL A 64 -30.41 27.22 12.64
N GLY A 65 -29.93 28.41 12.29
CA GLY A 65 -28.78 29.06 12.94
C GLY A 65 -27.78 29.62 11.92
N GLU A 66 -26.90 30.52 12.37
CA GLU A 66 -25.80 30.98 11.54
C GLU A 66 -24.88 29.80 11.21
N ARG A 67 -24.66 29.56 9.92
CA ARG A 67 -23.69 28.58 9.43
C ARG A 67 -22.32 28.95 10.01
N PRO A 68 -21.63 28.03 10.73
CA PRO A 68 -20.27 28.30 11.18
C PRO A 68 -19.41 28.67 9.97
N VAL A 69 -18.82 29.87 10.02
CA VAL A 69 -17.88 30.34 9.00
C VAL A 69 -16.77 29.30 8.83
N LYS A 70 -16.38 29.01 7.59
CA LYS A 70 -15.24 28.13 7.30
C LYS A 70 -14.06 28.59 8.15
N ARG A 71 -13.45 27.67 8.92
CA ARG A 71 -12.37 27.98 9.88
C ARG A 71 -11.17 28.71 9.21
N THR A 72 -11.07 28.67 7.89
CA THR A 72 -10.10 29.42 7.08
C THR A 72 -10.34 30.93 7.05
N GLU A 73 -11.57 31.41 7.22
CA GLU A 73 -11.89 32.85 7.21
C GLU A 73 -11.93 33.45 8.63
N ALA A 74 -12.15 32.63 9.66
CA ALA A 74 -12.14 33.07 11.06
C ALA A 74 -10.72 33.38 11.60
N ILE A 75 -9.66 32.96 10.90
CA ILE A 75 -8.26 33.28 11.24
C ILE A 75 -7.80 34.57 10.52
N ALA A 76 -8.46 34.95 9.42
CA ALA A 76 -8.11 36.15 8.64
C ALA A 76 -8.69 37.46 9.22
N ALA A 77 -9.69 37.39 10.10
CA ALA A 77 -10.34 38.57 10.67
C ALA A 77 -9.72 39.06 12.00
N THR A 78 -8.59 38.50 12.45
CA THR A 78 -7.91 38.94 13.68
C THR A 78 -6.40 38.94 13.53
N SER A 79 -5.87 39.73 12.58
CA SER A 79 -4.46 40.16 12.58
C SER A 79 -4.27 41.46 11.81
N ALA A 80 -4.17 42.53 12.59
CA ALA A 80 -3.30 43.70 12.46
C ALA A 80 -3.22 44.49 11.13
N ALA A 81 -3.56 45.77 11.29
CA ALA A 81 -2.94 46.90 10.63
C ALA A 81 -1.42 46.75 10.46
N GLY A 82 -0.92 47.08 9.28
CA GLY A 82 0.51 47.13 8.97
C GLY A 82 0.76 47.37 7.49
N GLN A 83 0.66 48.64 7.06
CA GLN A 83 1.06 49.09 5.74
C GLN A 83 2.54 48.79 5.44
N GLY A 84 2.80 48.24 4.25
CA GLY A 84 4.14 48.09 3.68
C GLY A 84 4.06 47.73 2.21
N SER A 85 4.07 48.75 1.36
CA SER A 85 4.05 48.69 -0.11
C SER A 85 5.22 47.87 -0.69
N GLY A 86 4.92 46.98 -1.63
CA GLY A 86 5.89 46.20 -2.39
C GLY A 86 5.22 45.55 -3.59
N ASN A 87 5.22 46.27 -4.72
CA ASN A 87 4.62 45.90 -5.99
C ASN A 87 5.41 44.75 -6.65
N ALA A 88 4.82 43.57 -6.81
CA ALA A 88 5.26 42.56 -7.76
C ALA A 88 4.04 41.82 -8.34
N THR A 89 3.90 41.97 -9.64
CA THR A 89 2.91 41.36 -10.53
C THR A 89 2.91 39.84 -10.43
N ALA A 90 1.75 39.25 -10.12
CA ALA A 90 1.47 37.83 -10.32
C ALA A 90 0.38 37.69 -11.40
N GLU A 91 0.84 37.33 -12.60
CA GLU A 91 -0.01 36.80 -13.66
C GLU A 91 -0.36 35.34 -13.37
N GLY A 92 -1.62 34.98 -13.60
CA GLY A 92 -2.01 33.64 -14.03
C GLY A 92 -2.20 32.58 -12.95
N ALA A 93 -3.19 32.74 -12.06
CA ALA A 93 -3.73 31.63 -11.29
C ALA A 93 -4.62 30.75 -12.20
N GLY A 94 -4.00 29.74 -12.81
CA GLY A 94 -4.65 28.64 -13.52
C GLY A 94 -4.24 27.30 -12.91
N SER A 95 -5.21 26.59 -12.34
CA SER A 95 -5.35 25.12 -12.36
C SER A 95 -4.10 24.25 -12.11
N ASN A 96 -3.89 23.80 -10.88
CA ASN A 96 -3.96 22.39 -10.49
C ASN A 96 -3.50 22.22 -9.04
N SER A 97 -4.04 21.19 -8.39
CA SER A 97 -3.61 20.66 -7.11
C SER A 97 -2.09 20.74 -6.92
N ASP A 98 -1.64 21.35 -5.81
CA ASP A 98 -0.32 21.10 -5.26
C ASP A 98 -0.23 19.60 -4.91
N ALA A 99 0.13 18.78 -5.89
CA ALA A 99 0.49 17.40 -5.68
C ALA A 99 1.75 17.41 -4.80
N ALA A 100 1.54 17.27 -3.48
CA ALA A 100 2.62 17.24 -2.51
C ALA A 100 3.74 16.33 -3.01
N THR A 101 4.95 16.87 -3.12
CA THR A 101 6.11 16.10 -3.58
C THR A 101 6.46 15.02 -2.56
N TRP A 102 6.91 13.85 -3.01
CA TRP A 102 7.08 12.68 -2.14
C TRP A 102 8.05 12.94 -0.99
N SER A 103 9.10 13.74 -1.23
CA SER A 103 10.07 14.16 -0.22
C SER A 103 9.46 14.94 0.96
N GLN A 104 8.29 15.54 0.80
CA GLN A 104 7.57 16.24 1.88
C GLN A 104 6.74 15.31 2.77
N LEU A 105 6.55 14.06 2.34
CA LEU A 105 5.71 13.06 3.01
C LEU A 105 6.54 11.95 3.66
N ILE A 106 7.60 11.51 3.00
CA ILE A 106 8.45 10.41 3.44
C ILE A 106 9.89 10.66 2.99
N SER A 107 10.85 10.38 3.88
CA SER A 107 12.27 10.51 3.55
C SER A 107 12.79 9.31 2.75
N GLY A 108 13.86 9.53 1.97
CA GLY A 108 14.55 8.46 1.24
C GLY A 108 15.14 7.38 2.18
N ASP A 109 15.53 7.77 3.39
CA ASP A 109 16.02 6.85 4.42
C ASP A 109 14.90 5.96 4.96
N THR A 110 13.70 6.52 5.21
CA THR A 110 12.53 5.73 5.62
C THR A 110 12.12 4.76 4.51
N LEU A 111 12.11 5.19 3.24
CA LEU A 111 11.86 4.30 2.09
C LEU A 111 12.85 3.12 2.08
N ALA A 112 14.15 3.42 2.22
CA ALA A 112 15.18 2.38 2.25
C ALA A 112 15.07 1.45 3.46
N ALA A 113 14.67 1.97 4.62
CA ALA A 113 14.45 1.19 5.84
C ALA A 113 13.27 0.24 5.70
N GLU A 114 12.14 0.69 5.14
CA GLU A 114 10.95 -0.13 4.94
C GLU A 114 11.19 -1.25 3.92
N VAL A 115 11.90 -0.99 2.82
CA VAL A 115 12.28 -2.04 1.86
C VAL A 115 13.15 -3.11 2.52
N LYS A 116 14.14 -2.72 3.34
CA LYS A 116 14.98 -3.67 4.09
C LYS A 116 14.19 -4.47 5.13
N ARG A 117 13.25 -3.81 5.83
CA ARG A 117 12.35 -4.45 6.79
C ARG A 117 11.53 -5.54 6.10
N LEU A 118 10.95 -5.22 4.94
CA LEU A 118 10.15 -6.16 4.15
C LEU A 118 10.99 -7.31 3.57
N ALA A 119 12.22 -7.04 3.14
CA ALA A 119 13.16 -8.09 2.74
C ALA A 119 13.39 -9.10 3.87
N ALA A 120 13.55 -8.62 5.11
CA ALA A 120 13.66 -9.49 6.28
C ALA A 120 12.34 -10.25 6.57
N THR A 121 11.18 -9.60 6.47
CA THR A 121 9.85 -10.22 6.66
C THR A 121 9.61 -11.39 5.71
N LEU A 122 10.12 -11.31 4.47
CA LEU A 122 9.92 -12.34 3.45
C LEU A 122 10.75 -13.61 3.67
N ARG A 123 11.75 -13.60 4.56
CA ARG A 123 12.69 -14.73 4.72
C ARG A 123 12.02 -16.00 5.21
N ASP A 124 11.27 -15.92 6.30
CA ASP A 124 10.61 -17.08 6.91
C ASP A 124 9.50 -17.70 6.04
N PRO A 125 8.52 -16.93 5.54
CA PRO A 125 7.42 -17.50 4.75
C PRO A 125 7.90 -18.08 3.40
N LEU A 126 9.03 -17.62 2.86
CA LEU A 126 9.65 -18.15 1.64
C LEU A 126 10.83 -19.09 1.91
N ALA A 127 11.00 -19.58 3.13
CA ALA A 127 12.08 -20.52 3.43
C ALA A 127 11.90 -21.87 2.72
N ASN A 128 10.66 -22.33 2.55
CA ASN A 128 10.33 -23.54 1.80
C ASN A 128 8.83 -23.56 1.41
N PRO A 129 8.42 -24.46 0.48
CA PRO A 129 7.03 -24.54 0.04
C PRO A 129 6.02 -24.84 1.16
N ALA A 130 6.41 -25.60 2.19
CA ALA A 130 5.50 -25.98 3.26
C ALA A 130 5.07 -24.77 4.11
N LYS A 131 6.03 -23.94 4.56
CA LYS A 131 5.74 -22.69 5.29
C LYS A 131 4.92 -21.71 4.45
N PHE A 132 5.24 -21.63 3.17
CA PHE A 132 4.50 -20.78 2.24
C PHE A 132 3.03 -21.22 2.14
N LYS A 133 2.79 -22.50 1.86
CA LYS A 133 1.44 -23.07 1.69
C LYS A 133 0.62 -23.08 2.98
N SER A 134 1.25 -23.20 4.16
CA SER A 134 0.55 -23.18 5.46
C SER A 134 0.07 -21.80 5.91
N GLY A 135 0.20 -20.77 5.08
CA GLY A 135 -0.27 -19.41 5.37
C GLY A 135 0.76 -18.32 5.07
N GLY A 136 2.04 -18.67 4.85
CA GLY A 136 3.08 -17.74 4.48
C GLY A 136 2.77 -16.94 3.20
N TYR A 137 2.01 -17.50 2.27
CA TYR A 137 1.54 -16.79 1.06
C TYR A 137 0.73 -15.53 1.38
N LYS A 138 -0.02 -15.48 2.49
CA LYS A 138 -0.77 -14.29 2.92
C LYS A 138 0.16 -13.19 3.44
N VAL A 139 1.22 -13.58 4.16
CA VAL A 139 2.27 -12.67 4.62
C VAL A 139 3.01 -12.10 3.40
N CYS A 140 3.38 -12.97 2.46
CA CYS A 140 4.02 -12.56 1.21
C CYS A 140 3.13 -11.63 0.39
N ARG A 141 1.81 -11.89 0.30
CA ARG A 141 0.87 -10.97 -0.38
C ARG A 141 0.93 -9.56 0.19
N GLY A 142 0.86 -9.42 1.51
CA GLY A 142 0.97 -8.12 2.17
C GLY A 142 2.32 -7.44 1.90
N ALA A 143 3.41 -8.17 2.11
CA ALA A 143 4.76 -7.64 1.93
C ALA A 143 5.06 -7.25 0.46
N PHE A 144 4.62 -8.05 -0.51
CA PHE A 144 4.77 -7.73 -1.93
C PHE A 144 3.90 -6.54 -2.34
N SER A 145 2.68 -6.39 -1.82
CA SER A 145 1.88 -5.18 -2.07
C SER A 145 2.55 -3.93 -1.52
N GLU A 146 3.13 -4.01 -0.33
CA GLU A 146 3.85 -2.89 0.26
C GLU A 146 5.13 -2.55 -0.51
N LEU A 147 5.93 -3.55 -0.88
CA LEU A 147 7.11 -3.36 -1.74
C LEU A 147 6.75 -2.73 -3.08
N ALA A 148 5.65 -3.16 -3.70
CA ALA A 148 5.18 -2.57 -4.95
C ALA A 148 4.88 -1.08 -4.81
N VAL A 149 4.22 -0.69 -3.71
CA VAL A 149 3.95 0.73 -3.41
C VAL A 149 5.23 1.50 -3.14
N LEU A 150 6.14 0.97 -2.33
CA LEU A 150 7.41 1.64 -2.02
C LEU A 150 8.23 1.89 -3.30
N PHE A 151 8.32 0.90 -4.19
CA PHE A 151 9.01 1.08 -5.47
C PHE A 151 8.27 2.00 -6.44
N ALA A 152 6.93 2.09 -6.37
CA ALA A 152 6.19 3.11 -7.11
C ALA A 152 6.54 4.52 -6.63
N VAL A 153 6.62 4.73 -5.31
CA VAL A 153 7.01 6.01 -4.71
C VAL A 153 8.47 6.35 -5.02
N ILE A 154 9.39 5.39 -4.89
CA ILE A 154 10.81 5.54 -5.23
C ILE A 154 10.97 5.97 -6.70
N ALA A 155 10.22 5.36 -7.62
CA ALA A 155 10.29 5.69 -9.05
C ALA A 155 9.81 7.12 -9.37
N GLU A 156 8.90 7.68 -8.57
CA GLU A 156 8.37 9.05 -8.72
C GLU A 156 9.05 10.05 -7.76
N TYR A 157 10.03 9.63 -6.96
CA TYR A 157 10.59 10.42 -5.87
C TYR A 157 11.39 11.62 -6.39
N ASP A 158 11.14 12.80 -5.83
CA ASP A 158 11.65 14.11 -6.29
C ASP A 158 13.06 14.46 -5.78
N GLY A 159 13.79 13.49 -5.23
CA GLY A 159 15.20 13.62 -4.83
C GLY A 159 15.96 12.33 -5.09
N ASP A 160 17.21 12.25 -4.64
CA ASP A 160 18.00 11.04 -4.78
C ASP A 160 17.60 10.00 -3.71
N VAL A 161 17.16 8.81 -4.13
CA VAL A 161 16.90 7.69 -3.22
C VAL A 161 17.44 6.39 -3.81
N ARG A 162 17.75 5.44 -2.92
CA ARG A 162 18.30 4.15 -3.34
C ARG A 162 17.33 3.42 -4.28
N TRP A 163 17.90 2.76 -5.28
CA TRP A 163 17.22 1.85 -6.20
C TRP A 163 16.24 2.50 -7.17
N GLN A 164 16.29 3.82 -7.37
CA GLN A 164 15.44 4.53 -8.34
C GLN A 164 15.45 3.91 -9.74
N ASP A 165 16.62 3.53 -10.25
CA ASP A 165 16.75 2.95 -11.58
C ASP A 165 16.03 1.59 -11.74
N ASP A 166 16.03 0.78 -10.68
CA ASP A 166 15.41 -0.55 -10.69
C ASP A 166 13.93 -0.50 -10.25
N ALA A 167 13.49 0.61 -9.67
CA ALA A 167 12.19 0.75 -9.02
C ALA A 167 10.99 0.50 -9.95
N PRO A 168 10.94 1.01 -11.20
CA PRO A 168 9.80 0.75 -12.09
C PRO A 168 9.60 -0.75 -12.37
N ALA A 169 10.69 -1.48 -12.62
CA ALA A 169 10.65 -2.91 -12.89
C ALA A 169 10.25 -3.72 -11.64
N LEU A 170 10.80 -3.36 -10.48
CA LEU A 170 10.49 -4.01 -9.21
C LEU A 170 9.06 -3.75 -8.75
N ARG A 171 8.54 -2.52 -8.92
CA ARG A 171 7.14 -2.16 -8.69
C ARG A 171 6.22 -3.15 -9.39
N ASP A 172 6.41 -3.35 -10.69
CA ASP A 172 5.54 -4.19 -11.51
C ASP A 172 5.67 -5.68 -11.14
N ALA A 173 6.90 -6.12 -10.85
CA ALA A 173 7.17 -7.48 -10.43
C ALA A 173 6.51 -7.82 -9.07
N PHE A 174 6.65 -6.95 -8.08
CA PHE A 174 6.02 -7.12 -6.77
C PHE A 174 4.50 -6.97 -6.83
N ALA A 175 3.97 -6.04 -7.63
CA ALA A 175 2.52 -5.90 -7.80
C ALA A 175 1.91 -7.18 -8.41
N ARG A 176 2.59 -7.79 -9.38
CA ARG A 176 2.18 -9.08 -9.98
C ARG A 176 2.26 -10.22 -8.95
N ALA A 177 3.37 -10.34 -8.23
CA ALA A 177 3.54 -11.39 -7.23
C ALA A 177 2.52 -11.28 -6.09
N ALA A 178 2.19 -10.06 -5.65
CA ALA A 178 1.14 -9.81 -4.68
C ALA A 178 -0.24 -10.30 -5.15
N ARG A 179 -0.60 -10.01 -6.41
CA ARG A 179 -1.86 -10.50 -7.02
C ARG A 179 -1.89 -12.03 -7.12
N ASN A 180 -0.75 -12.65 -7.44
CA ASN A 180 -0.62 -14.09 -7.54
C ASN A 180 -0.68 -14.78 -6.18
N CYS A 181 -0.15 -14.16 -5.12
CA CYS A 181 -0.21 -14.65 -3.73
C CYS A 181 -1.63 -14.61 -3.10
N LYS A 182 -2.70 -14.63 -3.90
CA LYS A 182 -4.06 -14.94 -3.43
C LYS A 182 -4.20 -16.42 -3.05
N THR A 183 -3.40 -17.29 -3.65
CA THR A 183 -3.33 -18.73 -3.37
C THR A 183 -1.88 -19.18 -3.14
N GLY A 184 -1.69 -20.15 -2.24
CA GLY A 184 -0.38 -20.74 -1.95
C GLY A 184 -0.13 -21.96 -2.84
N THR A 185 0.51 -21.77 -4.00
CA THR A 185 0.89 -22.85 -4.92
C THR A 185 2.41 -22.94 -5.06
N ASP A 186 2.92 -24.02 -5.66
CA ASP A 186 4.37 -24.12 -5.93
C ASP A 186 4.84 -23.05 -6.92
N GLN A 187 3.98 -22.67 -7.87
CA GLN A 187 4.27 -21.60 -8.82
C GLN A 187 4.40 -20.25 -8.12
N THR A 188 3.47 -19.90 -7.23
CA THR A 188 3.52 -18.62 -6.52
C THR A 188 4.64 -18.58 -5.47
N PHE A 189 4.99 -19.73 -4.90
CA PHE A 189 6.20 -19.87 -4.09
C PHE A 189 7.47 -19.61 -4.90
N ALA A 190 7.61 -20.23 -6.08
CA ALA A 190 8.80 -20.09 -6.91
C ALA A 190 9.01 -18.63 -7.35
N GLU A 191 7.94 -17.95 -7.80
CA GLU A 191 8.00 -16.52 -8.13
C GLU A 191 8.42 -15.68 -6.92
N GLY A 192 7.82 -15.92 -5.75
CA GLY A 192 8.17 -15.18 -4.54
C GLY A 192 9.61 -15.41 -4.09
N ALA A 193 10.11 -16.64 -4.18
CA ALA A 193 11.48 -16.99 -3.82
C ALA A 193 12.52 -16.33 -4.75
N GLU A 194 12.21 -16.21 -6.04
CA GLU A 194 13.05 -15.50 -6.99
C GLU A 194 13.09 -13.99 -6.69
N LEU A 195 11.93 -13.38 -6.43
CA LEU A 195 11.87 -11.96 -6.06
C LEU A 195 12.57 -11.67 -4.74
N ARG A 196 12.51 -12.59 -3.76
CA ARG A 196 13.28 -12.46 -2.53
C ARG A 196 14.78 -12.44 -2.82
N THR A 197 15.25 -13.29 -3.72
CA THR A 197 16.67 -13.35 -4.12
C THR A 197 17.09 -12.03 -4.77
N GLN A 198 16.31 -11.54 -5.74
CA GLN A 198 16.55 -10.25 -6.38
C GLN A 198 16.57 -9.09 -5.36
N LEU A 199 15.65 -9.10 -4.40
CA LEU A 199 15.57 -8.10 -3.35
C LEU A 199 16.78 -8.16 -2.40
N ASP A 200 17.23 -9.36 -2.01
CA ASP A 200 18.43 -9.53 -1.19
C ASP A 200 19.68 -9.01 -1.91
N ASP A 201 19.83 -9.27 -3.20
CA ASP A 201 20.94 -8.77 -4.01
C ASP A 201 20.91 -7.23 -4.15
N LEU A 202 19.72 -6.68 -4.41
CA LEU A 202 19.49 -5.24 -4.45
C LEU A 202 19.84 -4.55 -3.12
N VAL A 203 19.47 -5.16 -1.99
CA VAL A 203 19.78 -4.64 -0.64
C VAL A 203 21.28 -4.68 -0.36
N ARG A 204 22.02 -5.68 -0.89
CA ARG A 204 23.49 -5.77 -0.82
C ARG A 204 24.21 -4.77 -1.74
N GLY A 205 23.49 -4.13 -2.66
CA GLY A 205 24.02 -3.09 -3.55
C GLY A 205 24.27 -3.54 -4.98
N GLU A 206 23.84 -4.75 -5.34
CA GLU A 206 23.85 -5.20 -6.74
C GLU A 206 22.81 -4.40 -7.55
N ARG A 207 23.15 -4.07 -8.80
CA ARG A 207 22.20 -3.47 -9.74
C ARG A 207 21.54 -4.58 -10.54
N LEU A 208 20.21 -4.56 -10.60
CA LEU A 208 19.46 -5.58 -11.33
C LEU A 208 19.38 -5.28 -12.83
N GLY A 209 19.66 -4.04 -13.23
CA GLY A 209 19.59 -3.62 -14.62
C GLY A 209 18.16 -3.58 -15.13
N GLY A 210 17.24 -3.11 -14.28
CA GLY A 210 15.82 -3.00 -14.60
C GLY A 210 15.58 -2.23 -15.90
N LYS A 211 14.68 -2.74 -16.74
CA LYS A 211 14.22 -1.98 -17.91
C LYS A 211 13.33 -0.83 -17.41
N PRO A 212 13.44 0.38 -17.99
CA PRO A 212 12.49 1.43 -17.74
C PRO A 212 11.08 0.92 -18.00
N ALA A 213 10.20 1.07 -17.02
CA ALA A 213 8.77 0.83 -17.18
C ALA A 213 8.06 2.19 -17.08
N PRO A 214 6.99 2.41 -17.85
CA PRO A 214 6.21 3.65 -17.72
C PRO A 214 5.65 3.79 -16.30
N PRO A 215 5.29 5.00 -15.87
CA PRO A 215 4.50 5.21 -14.67
C PRO A 215 3.24 4.33 -14.69
N PRO A 216 2.74 3.92 -13.52
CA PRO A 216 1.58 3.05 -13.46
C PRO A 216 0.35 3.85 -13.95
N GLU A 217 -0.37 3.31 -14.93
CA GLU A 217 -1.59 3.99 -15.47
C GLU A 217 -2.64 4.23 -14.38
N GLN A 218 -2.71 3.34 -13.38
CA GLN A 218 -3.65 3.44 -12.25
C GLN A 218 -2.99 2.87 -10.99
N TRP A 219 -2.90 3.70 -9.94
CA TRP A 219 -2.27 3.31 -8.68
C TRP A 219 -3.00 2.17 -7.95
N SER A 220 -4.33 2.11 -8.10
CA SER A 220 -5.14 1.00 -7.57
C SER A 220 -4.80 -0.37 -8.16
N LYS A 221 -4.13 -0.44 -9.31
CA LYS A 221 -3.61 -1.69 -9.87
C LYS A 221 -2.31 -2.15 -9.20
N ILE A 222 -1.59 -1.27 -8.50
CA ILE A 222 -0.33 -1.60 -7.81
C ILE A 222 -0.64 -2.36 -6.52
N ALA A 223 -1.57 -1.84 -5.72
CA ALA A 223 -1.98 -2.45 -4.46
C ALA A 223 -3.46 -2.19 -4.14
N ASP A 224 -4.12 -3.24 -3.66
CA ASP A 224 -5.52 -3.20 -3.24
C ASP A 224 -5.67 -2.30 -1.99
N ARG A 225 -6.67 -1.40 -1.95
CA ARG A 225 -6.94 -0.50 -0.80
C ARG A 225 -7.00 -1.23 0.54
N PRO A 226 -7.64 -2.41 0.70
CA PRO A 226 -7.64 -3.14 1.97
C PRO A 226 -6.25 -3.54 2.49
N LEU A 227 -5.29 -3.80 1.60
CA LEU A 227 -3.92 -4.12 2.00
C LEU A 227 -3.17 -2.87 2.49
N LEU A 228 -3.44 -1.71 1.87
CA LEU A 228 -2.91 -0.43 2.33
C LEU A 228 -3.50 -0.04 3.68
N MET A 229 -4.81 -0.21 3.87
CA MET A 229 -5.47 0.05 5.15
C MET A 229 -4.90 -0.83 6.27
N LYS A 230 -4.66 -2.12 5.99
CA LYS A 230 -4.00 -3.01 6.96
C LYS A 230 -2.59 -2.51 7.33
N ARG A 231 -1.83 -1.98 6.37
CA ARG A 231 -0.49 -1.43 6.65
C ARG A 231 -0.56 -0.14 7.46
N MET A 232 -1.53 0.73 7.19
CA MET A 232 -1.79 1.94 7.99
C MET A 232 -2.18 1.58 9.42
N GLU A 233 -3.04 0.57 9.60
CA GLU A 233 -3.42 0.06 10.92
C GLU A 233 -2.19 -0.45 11.68
N SER A 234 -1.31 -1.22 11.05
CA SER A 234 -0.05 -1.66 11.66
C SER A 234 0.88 -0.49 12.02
N ALA A 235 1.02 0.52 11.14
CA ALA A 235 1.80 1.73 11.45
C ALA A 235 1.29 2.41 12.73
N LEU A 236 -0.02 2.64 12.82
CA LEU A 236 -0.61 3.36 13.93
C LEU A 236 -0.68 2.51 15.21
N GLN A 237 -1.28 1.32 15.13
CA GLN A 237 -1.59 0.49 16.30
C GLN A 237 -0.41 -0.31 16.84
N GLU A 238 0.47 -0.79 15.95
CA GLU A 238 1.60 -1.63 16.35
C GLU A 238 2.91 -0.83 16.45
N GLY A 239 3.09 0.16 15.58
CA GLY A 239 4.28 1.01 15.56
C GLY A 239 4.19 2.20 16.51
N ILE A 240 3.24 3.10 16.26
CA ILE A 240 3.15 4.42 16.92
C ILE A 240 2.56 4.32 18.33
N SER A 241 1.39 3.70 18.49
CA SER A 241 0.65 3.70 19.76
C SER A 241 1.47 3.13 20.94
N PRO A 242 2.17 1.98 20.82
CA PRO A 242 2.97 1.45 21.93
C PRO A 242 4.18 2.32 22.27
N ALA A 243 4.77 3.00 21.27
CA ALA A 243 5.88 3.92 21.47
C ALA A 243 5.44 5.20 22.21
N LEU A 244 4.16 5.58 22.13
CA LEU A 244 3.59 6.74 22.81
C LEU A 244 2.92 6.42 24.16
N ALA A 245 3.14 5.22 24.71
CA ALA A 245 2.56 4.83 26.00
C ALA A 245 2.99 5.76 27.16
N ASN A 246 4.22 6.29 27.09
CA ASN A 246 4.75 7.30 28.01
C ASN A 246 5.98 7.99 27.38
N ALA A 247 6.39 9.12 27.94
CA ALA A 247 7.54 9.90 27.45
C ALA A 247 8.85 9.11 27.40
N ARG A 248 9.04 8.14 28.30
CA ARG A 248 10.27 7.33 28.37
C ARG A 248 10.36 6.33 27.22
N GLU A 249 9.25 5.68 26.86
CA GLU A 249 9.17 4.83 25.68
C GLU A 249 9.33 5.65 24.40
N PHE A 250 8.65 6.80 24.33
CA PHE A 250 8.75 7.69 23.17
C PHE A 250 10.18 8.15 22.92
N SER A 251 10.88 8.60 23.97
CA SER A 251 12.28 9.01 23.84
C SER A 251 13.20 7.91 23.28
N ARG A 252 12.91 6.63 23.57
CA ARG A 252 13.67 5.50 23.02
C ARG A 252 13.31 5.16 21.57
N LYS A 253 12.08 5.46 21.16
CA LYS A 253 11.50 5.03 19.89
C LYS A 253 11.13 6.19 18.98
N ALA A 254 11.62 7.40 19.24
CA ALA A 254 11.26 8.60 18.50
C ALA A 254 11.53 8.43 17.00
N VAL A 255 12.67 7.83 16.64
CA VAL A 255 13.01 7.52 15.25
C VAL A 255 12.03 6.53 14.63
N ASP A 256 11.65 5.47 15.34
CA ASP A 256 10.65 4.50 14.85
C ASP A 256 9.28 5.17 14.66
N VAL A 257 8.87 6.04 15.58
CA VAL A 257 7.63 6.83 15.47
C VAL A 257 7.68 7.74 14.25
N GLN A 258 8.80 8.43 14.03
CA GLN A 258 9.00 9.29 12.86
C GLN A 258 8.83 8.49 11.57
N GLN A 259 9.51 7.34 11.45
CA GLN A 259 9.44 6.48 10.27
C GLN A 259 8.01 5.96 10.02
N GLN A 260 7.33 5.46 11.05
CA GLN A 260 5.95 4.97 10.88
C GLN A 260 4.97 6.10 10.55
N ALA A 261 5.19 7.31 11.06
CA ALA A 261 4.38 8.48 10.73
C ALA A 261 4.58 8.93 9.27
N GLU A 262 5.82 8.90 8.76
CA GLU A 262 6.11 9.16 7.34
C GLU A 262 5.44 8.12 6.43
N VAL A 263 5.49 6.84 6.79
CA VAL A 263 4.77 5.78 6.04
C VAL A 263 3.27 6.03 6.06
N LEU A 264 2.69 6.43 7.20
CA LEU A 264 1.27 6.73 7.31
C LEU A 264 0.87 7.93 6.42
N ALA A 265 1.69 8.98 6.39
CA ALA A 265 1.48 10.16 5.53
C ALA A 265 1.53 9.80 4.03
N MET A 266 2.53 8.99 3.64
CA MET A 266 2.67 8.49 2.27
C MET A 266 1.45 7.66 1.86
N LEU A 267 1.03 6.70 2.70
CA LEU A 267 -0.10 5.84 2.39
C LEU A 267 -1.42 6.62 2.32
N ALA A 268 -1.62 7.61 3.19
CA ALA A 268 -2.78 8.50 3.14
C ALA A 268 -2.83 9.25 1.80
N ALA A 269 -1.70 9.77 1.33
CA ALA A 269 -1.62 10.41 0.01
C ALA A 269 -1.94 9.44 -1.14
N ILE A 270 -1.58 8.15 -1.02
CA ILE A 270 -1.83 7.14 -2.06
C ILE A 270 -3.31 6.81 -2.19
N ILE A 271 -4.00 6.58 -1.07
CA ILE A 271 -5.43 6.19 -1.11
C ILE A 271 -6.33 7.31 -1.65
N ASP A 272 -5.83 8.54 -1.68
CA ASP A 272 -6.49 9.73 -2.20
C ASP A 272 -6.22 9.98 -3.70
N ARG A 273 -5.36 9.16 -4.34
CA ARG A 273 -5.05 9.31 -5.76
C ARG A 273 -6.22 8.86 -6.64
N GLU A 274 -6.31 9.48 -7.83
CA GLU A 274 -7.23 9.07 -8.89
C GLU A 274 -7.11 7.56 -9.15
N ALA A 275 -8.25 6.93 -9.41
CA ALA A 275 -8.46 5.49 -9.59
C ALA A 275 -8.52 4.63 -8.32
N TYR A 276 -8.35 5.18 -7.11
CA TYR A 276 -8.79 4.52 -5.87
C TYR A 276 -10.29 4.70 -5.63
N GLU A 277 -10.88 3.83 -4.82
CA GLU A 277 -12.29 3.95 -4.43
C GLU A 277 -12.51 5.25 -3.65
N TYR A 278 -13.58 5.98 -3.96
CA TYR A 278 -13.96 7.24 -3.30
C TYR A 278 -13.01 8.41 -3.55
N TRP A 279 -12.13 8.33 -4.56
CA TRP A 279 -11.19 9.40 -4.90
C TRP A 279 -11.89 10.73 -5.26
N ASP A 280 -13.16 10.70 -5.67
CA ASP A 280 -14.00 11.83 -6.04
C ASP A 280 -14.98 12.26 -4.93
N ASP A 281 -14.94 11.61 -3.77
CA ASP A 281 -15.77 11.94 -2.62
C ASP A 281 -15.05 12.96 -1.71
N GLU A 282 -15.59 14.18 -1.64
CA GLU A 282 -14.99 15.29 -0.88
C GLU A 282 -14.77 14.96 0.60
N ASN A 283 -15.65 14.16 1.22
CA ASN A 283 -15.52 13.81 2.63
C ASN A 283 -14.45 12.73 2.83
N PHE A 284 -14.32 11.78 1.91
CA PHE A 284 -13.20 10.83 1.90
C PHE A 284 -11.86 11.56 1.75
N GLN A 285 -11.77 12.49 0.79
CA GLN A 285 -10.58 13.31 0.57
C GLN A 285 -10.23 14.12 1.82
N GLN A 286 -11.21 14.76 2.45
CA GLN A 286 -10.98 15.52 3.69
C GLN A 286 -10.39 14.65 4.79
N GLN A 287 -10.94 13.45 5.01
CA GLN A 287 -10.46 12.54 6.04
C GLN A 287 -9.05 12.01 5.75
N SER A 288 -8.74 11.70 4.49
CA SER A 288 -7.40 11.31 4.06
C SER A 288 -6.39 12.46 4.25
N ASN A 289 -6.80 13.69 3.94
CA ASN A 289 -6.01 14.89 4.15
C ASN A 289 -5.73 15.16 5.63
N ASP A 290 -6.72 14.99 6.50
CA ASP A 290 -6.57 15.14 7.94
C ASP A 290 -5.60 14.09 8.51
N LEU A 291 -5.70 12.83 8.05
CA LEU A 291 -4.76 11.78 8.43
C LEU A 291 -3.34 12.11 7.99
N ARG A 292 -3.17 12.59 6.74
CA ARG A 292 -1.87 13.00 6.20
C ARG A 292 -1.28 14.17 6.99
N ALA A 293 -2.10 15.18 7.33
CA ALA A 293 -1.67 16.34 8.11
C ALA A 293 -1.23 15.92 9.53
N ALA A 294 -2.05 15.13 10.23
CA ALA A 294 -1.73 14.62 11.55
C ALA A 294 -0.46 13.74 11.56
N SER A 295 -0.27 12.93 10.51
CA SER A 295 0.94 12.11 10.35
C SER A 295 2.19 12.98 10.17
N ARG A 296 2.13 14.06 9.38
CA ARG A 296 3.25 15.00 9.23
C ARG A 296 3.57 15.77 10.52
N GLU A 297 2.54 16.13 11.30
CA GLU A 297 2.74 16.72 12.63
C GLU A 297 3.40 15.74 13.59
N LEU A 298 3.03 14.46 13.52
CA LEU A 298 3.65 13.41 14.30
C LEU A 298 5.12 13.20 13.92
N THR A 299 5.44 13.19 12.62
CA THR A 299 6.84 13.16 12.12
C THR A 299 7.67 14.30 12.71
N ARG A 300 7.16 15.54 12.66
CA ARG A 300 7.85 16.71 13.23
C ARG A 300 8.03 16.59 14.74
N ALA A 301 6.96 16.24 15.46
CA ALA A 301 7.01 16.08 16.91
C ALA A 301 7.99 14.98 17.35
N ALA A 302 8.10 13.90 16.58
CA ALA A 302 9.08 12.85 16.80
C ALA A 302 10.52 13.34 16.59
N ALA A 303 10.77 14.08 15.49
CA ALA A 303 12.08 14.68 15.22
C ALA A 303 12.50 15.68 16.31
N ASP A 304 11.56 16.47 16.82
CA ASP A 304 11.78 17.45 17.89
C ASP A 304 11.80 16.83 19.31
N ALA A 305 11.66 15.50 19.42
CA ALA A 305 11.52 14.78 20.68
C ALA A 305 10.40 15.35 21.61
N ASN A 306 9.33 15.88 21.01
CA ASN A 306 8.21 16.47 21.72
C ASN A 306 7.08 15.45 21.95
N TYR A 307 7.10 14.80 23.11
CA TYR A 307 6.15 13.75 23.48
C TYR A 307 4.68 14.20 23.46
N GLU A 308 4.37 15.37 24.03
CA GLU A 308 2.98 15.84 24.12
C GLU A 308 2.42 16.20 22.73
N ALA A 309 3.23 16.83 21.88
CA ALA A 309 2.85 17.10 20.50
C ALA A 309 2.65 15.80 19.70
N ALA A 310 3.54 14.81 19.88
CA ALA A 310 3.43 13.51 19.23
C ALA A 310 2.14 12.78 19.66
N ARG A 311 1.85 12.75 20.97
CA ARG A 311 0.62 12.15 21.51
C ARG A 311 -0.63 12.83 20.96
N ALA A 312 -0.65 14.15 20.91
CA ALA A 312 -1.78 14.90 20.35
C ALA A 312 -1.98 14.62 18.86
N ALA A 313 -0.91 14.58 18.08
CA ALA A 313 -0.95 14.27 16.65
C ALA A 313 -1.43 12.82 16.38
N ALA A 314 -0.94 11.84 17.15
CA ALA A 314 -1.41 10.46 17.07
C ALA A 314 -2.91 10.33 17.42
N GLY A 315 -3.40 11.12 18.38
CA GLY A 315 -4.83 11.21 18.70
C GLY A 315 -5.66 11.71 17.51
N ARG A 316 -5.20 12.76 16.81
CA ARG A 316 -5.85 13.26 15.59
C ARG A 316 -5.83 12.21 14.47
N ALA A 317 -4.69 11.56 14.24
CA ALA A 317 -4.58 10.49 13.24
C ALA A 317 -5.58 9.36 13.52
N SER A 318 -5.71 8.94 14.79
CA SER A 318 -6.70 7.93 15.20
C SER A 318 -8.15 8.40 14.96
N GLN A 319 -8.45 9.68 15.18
CA GLN A 319 -9.79 10.24 14.92
C GLN A 319 -10.10 10.22 13.42
N SER A 320 -9.14 10.58 12.56
CA SER A 320 -9.29 10.47 11.11
C SER A 320 -9.55 9.03 10.65
N CYS A 321 -8.87 8.04 11.24
CA CYS A 321 -9.14 6.63 10.97
C CYS A 321 -10.58 6.23 11.35
N THR A 322 -11.05 6.63 12.53
CA THR A 322 -12.43 6.35 12.98
C THR A 322 -13.45 7.00 12.05
N ALA A 323 -13.31 8.30 11.77
CA ALA A 323 -14.22 9.05 10.91
C ALA A 323 -14.30 8.45 9.48
N CYS A 324 -13.16 8.02 8.94
CA CYS A 324 -13.13 7.36 7.63
C CYS A 324 -13.81 5.99 7.67
N HIS A 325 -13.59 5.19 8.71
CA HIS A 325 -14.23 3.89 8.82
C HIS A 325 -15.74 3.96 9.09
N GLU A 326 -16.26 5.04 9.69
CA GLU A 326 -17.70 5.22 9.85
C GLU A 326 -18.42 5.39 8.51
N GLY A 327 -17.80 6.08 7.54
CA GLY A 327 -18.39 6.34 6.22
C GLY A 327 -18.02 5.33 5.12
N TYR A 328 -16.82 4.75 5.18
CA TYR A 328 -16.19 4.08 4.02
C TYR A 328 -15.62 2.69 4.32
N ARG A 329 -16.10 2.04 5.39
CA ARG A 329 -15.77 0.65 5.68
C ARG A 329 -16.63 -0.29 4.83
N GLY A 330 -16.05 -0.77 3.73
CA GLY A 330 -16.64 -1.73 2.79
C GLY A 330 -15.61 -2.74 2.32
#